data_AF-A0AA36FMY0-F1
#
_entry.id   AF-A0AA36FMY0-F1
#
_cell.length_a   1.000
_cell.length_b   1.000
_cell.length_c   1.000
_cell.angle_alpha   90.00
_cell.angle_beta   90.00
_cell.angle_gamma   90.00
#
_symmetry.space_group_name_H-M   'P 1'
#
loop_
_entity.id
_entity.type
_entity.pdbx_description
1 polymer ?
#
loop_
_entity_poly.entity_id
_entity_poly.type
_entity_poly.pdbx_seq_one_letter_code
_entity_poly.pdbx_strand_id
1 'polypeptide(L)'
;MNQSPHRLNLFALTLLGALATTSLLVPPSYAGEASVAGPVAGTKVTEPYVRMMAREAYFRGWPMANIFNRRQAFKDLPEPGLMVITLIRRNGLVACPNQDVVYGAGSIALDLEPVVLQVPDFGSRFWVYQVVDLRSDSFAELGKMYGSKPGFYLLVGPDWNGKVPAGITKVFRARTSTGFVIPRVFQDDTAADRTAIQASLSGVDMYPLSQYDGKIKHRDWAKLLKFPAQAAGSGETKWVMPEKFFDELPALLKDAKPLPGEEARYAQMASLAAIAKADPQLKAAMIDEAKKPTANNGAAFGTDYFSRTAVARSNIFVNQQKETKYFYQDLDKSGTRLNGQNSYSVTFAKGQLPPVKGFWSLTLYNEQHFFSPNDLKRYSIGTKNKTL
;
A
#
# COMPACT_ATOMS: atom_id res chain seq x y z
N MET A 1 -28.22 33.52 -41.85
CA MET A 1 -29.09 33.84 -40.69
C MET A 1 -29.10 32.65 -39.75
N ASN A 2 -29.01 32.92 -38.44
CA ASN A 2 -29.07 32.02 -37.26
C ASN A 2 -27.88 31.06 -37.11
N GLN A 3 -26.85 31.27 -36.26
CA GLN A 3 -26.78 31.58 -34.82
C GLN A 3 -27.59 30.64 -33.91
N SER A 4 -26.93 29.66 -33.27
CA SER A 4 -26.86 29.40 -31.81
C SER A 4 -26.10 28.08 -31.52
N PRO A 5 -25.66 27.76 -30.28
CA PRO A 5 -24.30 28.06 -29.84
C PRO A 5 -23.52 26.84 -29.29
N HIS A 6 -22.19 26.99 -29.20
CA HIS A 6 -21.31 26.13 -28.44
C HIS A 6 -21.72 26.10 -26.95
N ARG A 7 -22.13 24.94 -26.45
CA ARG A 7 -22.20 24.69 -25.00
C ARG A 7 -20.84 24.17 -24.53
N LEU A 8 -20.06 25.04 -23.89
CA LEU A 8 -19.06 24.65 -22.91
C LEU A 8 -19.80 23.98 -21.75
N ASN A 9 -19.60 22.68 -21.56
CA ASN A 9 -19.96 22.04 -20.30
C ASN A 9 -18.88 22.39 -19.27
N LEU A 10 -19.12 23.49 -18.57
CA LEU A 10 -18.46 23.86 -17.32
C LEU A 10 -18.75 22.73 -16.31
N PHE A 11 -17.73 22.00 -15.88
CA PHE A 11 -17.84 21.12 -14.72
C PHE A 11 -18.06 22.02 -13.49
N ALA A 12 -19.31 22.11 -13.04
CA ALA A 12 -19.64 22.69 -11.75
C ALA A 12 -19.07 21.79 -10.65
N LEU A 13 -17.98 22.24 -10.03
CA LEU A 13 -17.44 21.67 -8.81
C LEU A 13 -18.39 22.04 -7.66
N THR A 14 -19.32 21.16 -7.32
CA THR A 14 -20.17 21.34 -6.13
C THR A 14 -19.31 21.14 -4.88
N LEU A 15 -18.88 22.24 -4.26
CA LEU A 15 -18.39 22.25 -2.89
C LEU A 15 -19.57 21.97 -1.95
N LEU A 16 -19.71 20.74 -1.47
CA LEU A 16 -20.52 20.50 -0.27
C LEU A 16 -19.72 20.96 0.95
N GLY A 17 -20.05 22.14 1.46
CA GLY A 17 -19.65 22.58 2.79
C GLY A 17 -20.38 21.76 3.83
N ALA A 18 -19.77 20.67 4.30
CA ALA A 18 -20.22 19.98 5.50
C ALA A 18 -19.71 20.75 6.72
N LEU A 19 -20.61 21.51 7.36
CA LEU A 19 -20.46 21.94 8.75
C LEU A 19 -20.50 20.67 9.62
N ALA A 20 -19.34 20.06 9.85
CA ALA A 20 -19.20 19.02 10.85
C ALA A 20 -19.18 19.68 12.22
N THR A 21 -20.30 19.63 12.94
CA THR A 21 -20.31 19.81 14.39
C THR A 21 -19.43 18.73 15.01
N THR A 22 -18.21 19.09 15.40
CA THR A 22 -17.32 18.25 16.20
C THR A 22 -17.92 18.09 17.59
N SER A 23 -18.82 17.12 17.75
CA SER A 23 -19.02 16.50 19.06
C SER A 23 -17.72 15.79 19.40
N LEU A 24 -16.93 16.40 20.29
CA LEU A 24 -15.79 15.75 20.93
C LEU A 24 -16.35 14.58 21.76
N LEU A 25 -16.52 13.42 21.12
CA LEU A 25 -16.64 12.15 21.82
C LEU A 25 -15.30 11.93 22.51
N VAL A 26 -15.23 12.29 23.78
CA VAL A 26 -14.17 11.80 24.67
C VAL A 26 -14.28 10.29 24.65
N PRO A 27 -13.30 9.54 24.11
CA PRO A 27 -13.37 8.10 24.14
C PRO A 27 -13.44 7.64 25.60
N PRO A 28 -14.28 6.66 25.95
CA PRO A 28 -14.34 6.15 27.31
C PRO A 28 -12.93 5.73 27.74
N SER A 29 -12.55 6.10 28.97
CA SER A 29 -11.36 5.59 29.63
C SER A 29 -11.49 4.06 29.69
N TYR A 30 -10.75 3.37 28.85
CA TYR A 30 -10.62 1.92 28.94
C TYR A 30 -9.74 1.63 30.16
N ALA A 31 -10.33 0.97 31.16
CA ALA A 31 -9.60 0.41 32.28
C ALA A 31 -8.47 -0.51 31.77
N GLY A 32 -7.40 -0.66 32.56
CA GLY A 32 -6.12 -1.23 32.17
C GLY A 32 -6.18 -2.56 31.39
N GLU A 33 -5.16 -2.77 30.55
CA GLU A 33 -4.92 -3.92 29.68
C GLU A 33 -5.15 -5.26 30.40
N ALA A 34 -6.37 -5.81 30.34
CA ALA A 34 -6.60 -7.20 30.67
C ALA A 34 -5.99 -8.05 29.53
N SER A 35 -5.07 -8.97 29.86
CA SER A 35 -4.53 -9.89 28.86
C SER A 35 -5.67 -10.76 28.32
N VAL A 36 -6.02 -10.57 27.05
CA VAL A 36 -6.99 -11.45 26.39
C VAL A 36 -6.24 -12.70 25.94
N ALA A 37 -6.67 -13.87 26.41
CA ALA A 37 -6.11 -15.14 25.96
C ALA A 37 -6.33 -15.34 24.45
N GLY A 38 -5.50 -16.19 23.83
CA GLY A 38 -5.60 -16.58 22.42
C GLY A 38 -6.90 -17.33 22.09
N PRO A 39 -6.91 -18.21 21.07
CA PRO A 39 -8.12 -18.94 20.68
C PRO A 39 -8.88 -19.49 21.88
N VAL A 40 -10.21 -19.41 21.83
CA VAL A 40 -11.11 -19.85 22.91
C VAL A 40 -10.65 -21.22 23.42
N ALA A 41 -10.53 -21.36 24.74
CA ALA A 41 -10.05 -22.60 25.36
C ALA A 41 -10.82 -23.82 24.81
N GLY A 42 -10.08 -24.88 24.46
CA GLY A 42 -10.65 -26.08 23.84
C GLY A 42 -10.83 -26.01 22.32
N THR A 43 -10.44 -24.91 21.65
CA THR A 43 -10.43 -24.84 20.18
C THR A 43 -9.52 -25.92 19.60
N LYS A 44 -10.08 -26.78 18.74
CA LYS A 44 -9.29 -27.75 17.98
C LYS A 44 -8.50 -27.04 16.88
N VAL A 45 -7.18 -27.15 16.94
CA VAL A 45 -6.27 -26.61 15.92
C VAL A 45 -6.26 -27.56 14.72
N THR A 46 -7.22 -27.37 13.81
CA THR A 46 -7.33 -28.13 12.56
C THR A 46 -6.72 -27.36 11.39
N GLU A 47 -6.41 -28.05 10.29
CA GLU A 47 -5.94 -27.37 9.07
C GLU A 47 -6.90 -26.27 8.56
N PRO A 48 -8.23 -26.50 8.44
CA PRO A 48 -9.16 -25.44 8.05
C PRO A 48 -9.15 -24.24 9.00
N TYR A 49 -9.00 -24.49 10.31
CA TYR A 49 -8.92 -23.44 11.31
C TYR A 49 -7.68 -22.56 11.12
N VAL A 50 -6.48 -23.16 11.01
CA VAL A 50 -5.25 -22.37 10.85
C VAL A 50 -5.21 -21.63 9.52
N ARG A 51 -5.81 -22.18 8.44
CA ARG A 51 -5.92 -21.49 7.15
C ARG A 51 -6.79 -20.23 7.26
N MET A 52 -7.97 -20.33 7.88
CA MET A 52 -8.83 -19.17 8.10
C MET A 52 -8.09 -18.08 8.88
N MET A 53 -7.50 -18.45 10.02
CA MET A 53 -6.78 -17.54 10.89
C MET A 53 -5.55 -16.92 10.19
N ALA A 54 -4.80 -17.72 9.43
CA ALA A 54 -3.65 -17.28 8.65
C ALA A 54 -4.02 -16.25 7.58
N ARG A 55 -5.16 -16.42 6.90
CA ARG A 55 -5.64 -15.44 5.90
C ARG A 55 -5.91 -14.09 6.54
N GLU A 56 -6.61 -14.05 7.68
CA GLU A 56 -6.87 -12.80 8.40
C GLU A 56 -5.58 -12.15 8.92
N ALA A 57 -4.71 -12.96 9.55
CA ALA A 57 -3.43 -12.48 10.06
C ALA A 57 -2.55 -11.92 8.94
N TYR A 58 -2.49 -12.60 7.79
CA TYR A 58 -1.74 -12.15 6.62
C TYR A 58 -2.29 -10.83 6.08
N PHE A 59 -3.61 -10.71 5.92
CA PHE A 59 -4.24 -9.47 5.44
C PHE A 59 -3.95 -8.27 6.36
N ARG A 60 -4.09 -8.44 7.67
CA ARG A 60 -3.86 -7.38 8.65
C ARG A 60 -2.37 -7.07 8.85
N GLY A 61 -1.53 -8.10 8.84
CA GLY A 61 -0.09 -7.98 9.06
C GLY A 61 0.69 -7.57 7.83
N TRP A 62 0.09 -7.58 6.64
CA TRP A 62 0.81 -7.28 5.40
C TRP A 62 1.48 -5.89 5.41
N PRO A 63 0.81 -4.77 5.79
CA PRO A 63 1.47 -3.47 5.87
C PRO A 63 2.64 -3.46 6.86
N MET A 64 2.47 -4.13 8.01
CA MET A 64 3.50 -4.26 9.04
C MET A 64 4.72 -5.02 8.50
N ALA A 65 4.52 -6.21 7.94
CA ALA A 65 5.59 -7.00 7.35
C ALA A 65 6.29 -6.24 6.22
N ASN A 66 5.55 -5.47 5.43
CA ASN A 66 6.11 -4.70 4.32
C ASN A 66 7.11 -3.63 4.81
N ILE A 67 6.70 -2.78 5.76
CA ILE A 67 7.57 -1.73 6.29
C ILE A 67 8.70 -2.34 7.13
N PHE A 68 8.42 -3.37 7.93
CA PHE A 68 9.44 -4.11 8.68
C PHE A 68 10.52 -4.67 7.74
N ASN A 69 10.14 -5.35 6.67
CA ASN A 69 11.10 -5.96 5.75
C ASN A 69 11.91 -4.92 4.96
N ARG A 70 11.37 -3.72 4.72
CA ARG A 70 12.15 -2.59 4.21
C ARG A 70 13.20 -2.13 5.22
N ARG A 71 12.82 -1.94 6.49
CA ARG A 71 13.78 -1.64 7.57
C ARG A 71 14.87 -2.72 7.64
N GLN A 72 14.50 -4.00 7.58
CA GLN A 72 15.47 -5.10 7.64
C GLN A 72 16.40 -5.14 6.43
N ALA A 73 15.92 -4.76 5.24
CA ALA A 73 16.76 -4.70 4.05
C ALA A 73 17.73 -3.51 4.05
N PHE A 74 17.36 -2.40 4.70
CA PHE A 74 18.18 -1.19 4.74
C PHE A 74 19.14 -1.13 5.92
N LYS A 75 18.92 -1.90 6.99
CA LYS A 75 19.68 -1.82 8.26
C LYS A 75 21.21 -1.99 8.10
N ASP A 76 21.64 -2.79 7.13
CA ASP A 76 23.05 -3.14 6.92
C ASP A 76 23.69 -2.33 5.77
N LEU A 77 22.95 -1.40 5.16
CA LEU A 77 23.49 -0.56 4.10
C LEU A 77 24.32 0.59 4.71
N PRO A 78 25.45 0.98 4.10
CA PRO A 78 26.15 2.22 4.49
C PRO A 78 25.27 3.43 4.16
N GLU A 79 25.43 4.57 4.85
CA GLU A 79 24.83 5.84 4.41
C GLU A 79 25.17 6.12 2.93
N PRO A 80 24.22 6.57 2.11
CA PRO A 80 22.84 6.93 2.44
C PRO A 80 21.87 5.74 2.38
N GLY A 81 22.30 4.49 2.19
CA GLY A 81 21.38 3.34 2.08
C GLY A 81 20.48 3.09 3.30
N LEU A 82 20.89 3.55 4.49
CA LEU A 82 20.03 3.63 5.69
C LEU A 82 18.83 4.56 5.49
N MET A 83 18.98 5.53 4.58
CA MET A 83 17.95 6.46 4.15
C MET A 83 18.01 6.68 2.65
N VAL A 84 17.29 5.85 1.92
CA VAL A 84 17.27 5.93 0.46
C VAL A 84 16.43 7.14 -0.01
N ILE A 85 16.89 8.37 0.23
CA ILE A 85 16.42 9.55 -0.52
C ILE A 85 17.02 9.40 -1.91
N THR A 86 16.41 8.51 -2.68
CA THR A 86 16.59 8.48 -4.11
C THR A 86 15.56 9.41 -4.69
N LEU A 87 16.04 10.39 -5.45
CA LEU A 87 15.22 11.24 -6.30
C LEU A 87 14.70 10.35 -7.44
N ILE A 88 13.70 9.52 -7.14
CA ILE A 88 13.23 8.46 -8.04
C ILE A 88 12.43 9.08 -9.20
N ARG A 89 13.01 9.02 -10.42
CA ARG A 89 12.28 8.81 -11.68
C ARG A 89 12.23 7.32 -12.08
N ARG A 90 12.63 6.41 -11.18
CA ARG A 90 12.87 4.99 -11.47
C ARG A 90 11.60 4.14 -11.24
N ASN A 91 11.18 3.42 -12.27
CA ASN A 91 10.15 2.37 -12.16
C ASN A 91 10.62 1.25 -11.20
N GLY A 92 9.76 0.80 -10.28
CA GLY A 92 9.89 -0.49 -9.58
C GLY A 92 10.00 -0.48 -8.04
N LEU A 93 10.30 0.66 -7.40
CA LEU A 93 10.40 0.75 -5.92
C LEU A 93 9.08 1.11 -5.22
N VAL A 94 8.18 1.78 -5.94
CA VAL A 94 6.86 2.23 -5.48
C VAL A 94 5.84 1.94 -6.59
N ALA A 95 4.70 1.34 -6.25
CA ALA A 95 3.58 1.18 -7.17
C ALA A 95 3.03 2.56 -7.62
N CYS A 96 2.71 2.70 -8.91
CA CYS A 96 2.09 3.90 -9.50
C CYS A 96 2.86 5.21 -9.22
N PRO A 97 4.10 5.38 -9.72
CA PRO A 97 4.87 6.61 -9.49
C PRO A 97 4.19 7.84 -10.11
N ASN A 98 4.20 8.96 -9.38
CA ASN A 98 3.75 10.27 -9.89
C ASN A 98 4.91 10.99 -10.61
N GLN A 99 4.64 11.61 -11.75
CA GLN A 99 5.63 12.38 -12.51
C GLN A 99 5.80 13.83 -12.01
N ASP A 100 4.81 14.35 -11.27
CA ASP A 100 4.75 15.76 -10.86
C ASP A 100 5.56 16.07 -9.59
N VAL A 101 6.19 15.06 -8.98
CA VAL A 101 6.92 15.23 -7.73
C VAL A 101 8.27 14.51 -7.74
N VAL A 102 9.20 15.13 -7.03
CA VAL A 102 10.46 14.52 -6.64
C VAL A 102 10.25 13.80 -5.32
N TYR A 103 10.58 12.50 -5.30
CA TYR A 103 10.47 11.65 -4.12
C TYR A 103 11.78 11.59 -3.34
N GLY A 104 11.66 11.44 -2.02
CA GLY A 104 12.66 10.79 -1.17
C GLY A 104 12.05 9.57 -0.49
N ALA A 105 12.86 8.74 0.15
CA ALA A 105 12.39 7.64 0.97
C ALA A 105 13.36 7.36 2.14
N GLY A 106 12.87 6.83 3.25
CA GLY A 106 13.73 6.42 4.35
C GLY A 106 12.97 5.61 5.38
N SER A 107 13.59 4.53 5.88
CA SER A 107 13.05 3.80 7.04
C SER A 107 13.45 4.50 8.33
N ILE A 108 12.59 4.41 9.35
CA ILE A 108 12.89 4.90 10.69
C ILE A 108 12.86 3.74 11.70
N ALA A 109 13.76 3.81 12.68
CA ALA A 109 13.99 2.83 13.73
C ALA A 109 14.06 3.54 15.09
N LEU A 110 12.90 3.95 15.59
CA LEU A 110 12.75 4.82 16.76
C LEU A 110 12.98 4.10 18.10
N ASP A 111 13.16 2.78 18.08
CA ASP A 111 13.66 1.96 19.19
C ASP A 111 15.17 2.09 19.38
N LEU A 112 15.91 2.54 18.36
CA LEU A 112 17.35 2.80 18.46
C LEU A 112 17.60 4.22 18.98
N GLU A 113 17.05 5.22 18.30
CA GLU A 113 17.03 6.61 18.76
C GLU A 113 16.00 7.44 17.98
N PRO A 114 15.58 8.62 18.48
CA PRO A 114 14.78 9.57 17.71
C PRO A 114 15.46 9.99 16.41
N VAL A 115 14.65 10.42 15.44
CA VAL A 115 15.11 10.82 14.11
C VAL A 115 14.74 12.28 13.87
N VAL A 116 15.69 13.09 13.42
CA VAL A 116 15.45 14.46 12.97
C VAL A 116 15.10 14.45 11.49
N LEU A 117 14.01 15.11 11.11
CA LEU A 117 13.68 15.50 9.74
C LEU A 117 14.07 16.96 9.54
N GLN A 118 14.88 17.22 8.52
CA GLN A 118 15.27 18.55 8.10
C GLN A 118 14.48 18.95 6.86
N VAL A 119 13.74 20.05 6.99
CA VAL A 119 12.93 20.61 5.91
C VAL A 119 13.55 21.94 5.46
N PRO A 120 14.07 22.04 4.23
CA PRO A 120 14.62 23.28 3.70
C PRO A 120 13.51 24.26 3.33
N ASP A 121 13.88 25.49 2.99
CA ASP A 121 12.93 26.43 2.39
C ASP A 121 12.67 26.07 0.92
N PHE A 122 11.39 25.82 0.63
CA PHE A 122 10.88 25.52 -0.70
C PHE A 122 10.14 26.72 -1.32
N GLY A 123 10.06 27.85 -0.61
CA GLY A 123 9.32 29.05 -1.04
C GLY A 123 7.86 28.74 -1.36
N SER A 124 7.41 29.17 -2.54
CA SER A 124 6.03 28.95 -3.00
C SER A 124 5.75 27.52 -3.50
N ARG A 125 6.76 26.65 -3.62
CA ARG A 125 6.61 25.27 -4.11
C ARG A 125 5.84 24.40 -3.11
N PHE A 126 5.00 23.50 -3.63
CA PHE A 126 4.30 22.51 -2.81
C PHE A 126 5.23 21.39 -2.35
N TRP A 127 5.10 20.98 -1.09
CA TRP A 127 5.85 19.87 -0.51
C TRP A 127 5.07 19.22 0.63
N VAL A 128 5.29 17.93 0.84
CA VAL A 128 4.74 17.15 1.95
C VAL A 128 5.68 16.01 2.31
N TYR A 129 5.85 15.74 3.60
CA TYR A 129 6.60 14.59 4.09
C TYR A 129 5.57 13.64 4.68
N GLN A 130 5.27 12.57 3.94
CA GLN A 130 4.44 11.51 4.51
C GLN A 130 5.30 10.73 5.49
N VAL A 131 4.89 10.71 6.75
CA VAL A 131 5.54 9.95 7.81
C VAL A 131 4.53 8.94 8.31
N VAL A 132 4.82 7.66 8.13
CA VAL A 132 3.94 6.56 8.53
C VAL A 132 4.62 5.66 9.55
N ASP A 133 3.82 5.11 10.45
CA ASP A 133 4.25 4.09 11.40
C ASP A 133 4.24 2.69 10.74
N LEU A 134 4.52 1.64 11.51
CA LEU A 134 4.58 0.25 11.03
C LEU A 134 3.24 -0.23 10.43
N ARG A 135 2.11 0.34 10.85
CA ARG A 135 0.78 0.01 10.31
C ARG A 135 0.45 0.75 9.02
N SER A 136 1.36 1.59 8.53
CA SER A 136 1.15 2.56 7.46
C SER A 136 0.23 3.74 7.82
N ASP A 137 -0.08 3.92 9.11
CA ASP A 137 -0.86 5.08 9.57
C ASP A 137 0.03 6.33 9.55
N SER A 138 -0.48 7.40 8.95
CA SER A 138 0.23 8.69 8.96
C SER A 138 0.09 9.37 10.31
N PHE A 139 1.21 9.76 10.93
CA PHE A 139 1.21 10.36 12.27
C PHE A 139 1.85 11.76 12.33
N ALA A 140 2.31 12.29 11.20
CA ALA A 140 2.87 13.64 11.12
C ALA A 140 2.14 14.51 10.09
N GLU A 141 1.64 15.65 10.58
CA GLU A 141 1.13 16.75 9.76
C GLU A 141 2.31 17.64 9.31
N LEU A 142 3.12 17.14 8.39
CA LEU A 142 4.34 17.81 7.91
C LEU A 142 4.24 18.12 6.42
N GLY A 143 3.94 19.37 6.09
CA GLY A 143 3.75 19.78 4.70
C GLY A 143 3.16 21.17 4.56
N LYS A 144 3.18 21.67 3.32
CA LYS A 144 2.71 23.02 2.99
C LYS A 144 1.24 23.25 3.35
N MET A 145 0.38 22.26 3.14
CA MET A 145 -1.06 22.35 3.45
C MET A 145 -1.37 22.53 4.94
N TYR A 146 -0.43 22.14 5.82
CA TYR A 146 -0.57 22.26 7.27
C TYR A 146 0.06 23.56 7.82
N GLY A 147 0.57 24.43 6.96
CA GLY A 147 1.30 25.63 7.37
C GLY A 147 2.65 25.33 8.05
N SER A 148 3.21 24.13 7.82
CA SER A 148 4.53 23.76 8.36
C SER A 148 5.62 24.69 7.82
N LYS A 149 6.56 25.08 8.68
CA LYS A 149 7.68 25.96 8.34
C LYS A 149 8.95 25.17 7.99
N PRO A 150 9.90 25.72 7.22
CA PRO A 150 11.26 25.17 7.14
C PRO A 150 11.88 25.04 8.54
N GLY A 151 12.73 24.04 8.75
CA GLY A 151 13.39 23.78 10.03
C GLY A 151 13.54 22.30 10.37
N PHE A 152 13.72 22.01 11.66
CA PHE A 152 13.99 20.66 12.16
C PHE A 152 12.78 20.10 12.89
N TYR A 153 12.40 18.87 12.59
CA TYR A 153 11.28 18.18 13.22
C TYR A 153 11.78 16.89 13.82
N LEU A 154 11.30 16.51 15.01
CA LEU A 154 11.77 15.31 15.69
C LEU A 154 10.71 14.21 15.64
N LEU A 155 11.07 13.05 15.11
CA LEU A 155 10.28 11.83 15.20
C LEU A 155 10.75 11.04 16.41
N VAL A 156 9.82 10.65 17.28
CA VAL A 156 10.11 9.90 18.51
C VAL A 156 9.26 8.63 18.59
N GLY A 157 9.85 7.58 19.15
CA GLY A 157 9.15 6.32 19.38
C GLY A 157 8.08 6.45 20.47
N PRO A 158 7.20 5.44 20.61
CA PRO A 158 6.08 5.48 21.54
C PRO A 158 6.52 5.74 22.98
N ASP A 159 7.62 5.10 23.40
CA ASP A 159 8.09 5.09 24.78
C ASP A 159 9.20 6.15 25.07
N TRP A 160 9.54 7.01 24.10
CA TRP A 160 10.61 8.00 24.28
C TRP A 160 10.25 9.10 25.29
N ASN A 161 11.11 9.36 26.26
CA ASN A 161 10.94 10.36 27.31
C ASN A 161 12.14 11.33 27.44
N GLY A 162 12.98 11.40 26.42
CA GLY A 162 14.15 12.27 26.39
C GLY A 162 13.80 13.75 26.32
N LYS A 163 14.83 14.60 26.41
CA LYS A 163 14.69 16.05 26.25
C LYS A 163 14.71 16.41 24.76
N VAL A 164 13.85 17.34 24.37
CA VAL A 164 13.86 17.93 23.02
C VAL A 164 15.00 18.96 22.96
N PRO A 165 15.97 18.83 22.05
CA PRO A 165 17.01 19.84 21.88
C PRO A 165 16.45 21.18 21.42
N ALA A 166 17.16 22.26 21.72
CA ALA A 166 16.86 23.58 21.17
C ALA A 166 16.94 23.56 19.63
N GLY A 167 16.04 24.27 18.96
CA GLY A 167 15.99 24.35 17.49
C GLY A 167 15.07 23.35 16.80
N ILE A 168 14.49 22.38 17.53
CA ILE A 168 13.41 21.54 17.02
C ILE A 168 12.09 22.35 16.96
N THR A 169 11.51 22.43 15.77
CA THR A 169 10.25 23.11 15.46
C THR A 169 9.04 22.40 16.05
N LYS A 170 8.96 21.08 15.90
CA LYS A 170 7.85 20.25 16.41
C LYS A 170 8.28 18.80 16.58
N VAL A 171 7.70 18.12 17.56
CA VAL A 171 7.87 16.68 17.80
C VAL A 171 6.64 15.93 17.31
N PHE A 172 6.85 14.85 16.57
CA PHE A 172 5.82 13.88 16.19
C PHE A 172 6.12 12.54 16.85
N ARG A 173 5.13 11.95 17.51
CA ARG A 173 5.27 10.68 18.24
C ARG A 173 4.57 9.57 17.48
N ALA A 174 5.32 8.53 17.12
CA ALA A 174 4.77 7.33 16.52
C ALA A 174 4.16 6.42 17.58
N ARG A 175 3.19 5.57 17.18
CA ARG A 175 2.65 4.50 18.02
C ARG A 175 3.50 3.22 17.98
N THR A 176 4.40 3.13 17.00
CA THR A 176 5.34 2.03 16.80
C THR A 176 6.75 2.56 16.66
N SER A 177 7.74 1.72 16.87
CA SER A 177 9.15 2.05 16.75
C SER A 177 9.63 2.02 15.29
N THR A 178 9.09 1.15 14.46
CA THR A 178 9.38 1.14 13.01
C THR A 178 8.43 2.06 12.25
N GLY A 179 8.91 2.67 11.17
CA GLY A 179 8.08 3.46 10.25
C GLY A 179 8.79 3.76 8.94
N PHE A 180 8.20 4.65 8.15
CA PHE A 180 8.75 5.08 6.86
C PHE A 180 8.44 6.56 6.56
N VAL A 181 9.37 7.23 5.90
CA VAL A 181 9.26 8.64 5.52
C VAL A 181 9.39 8.78 4.01
N ILE A 182 8.47 9.53 3.40
CA ILE A 182 8.44 9.80 1.96
C ILE A 182 8.23 11.30 1.74
N PRO A 183 9.32 12.08 1.64
CA PRO A 183 9.26 13.44 1.14
C PRO A 183 8.77 13.46 -0.30
N ARG A 184 7.87 14.38 -0.61
CA ARG A 184 7.36 14.66 -1.95
C ARG A 184 7.42 16.16 -2.17
N VAL A 185 8.13 16.59 -3.20
CA VAL A 185 8.28 18.01 -3.54
C VAL A 185 7.83 18.20 -4.98
N PHE A 186 6.89 19.12 -5.23
CA PHE A 186 6.37 19.38 -6.56
C PHE A 186 7.47 19.85 -7.52
N GLN A 187 7.51 19.28 -8.71
CA GLN A 187 8.43 19.66 -9.78
C GLN A 187 7.67 19.70 -11.10
N ASP A 188 7.75 20.84 -11.78
CA ASP A 188 7.17 21.05 -13.10
C ASP A 188 8.04 20.40 -14.20
N ASP A 189 7.47 20.22 -15.39
CA ASP A 189 8.08 19.57 -16.54
C ASP A 189 9.07 20.46 -17.31
N THR A 190 9.25 21.72 -16.89
CA THR A 190 10.22 22.62 -17.52
C THR A 190 11.66 22.29 -17.11
N ALA A 191 12.61 22.47 -18.05
CA ALA A 191 14.03 22.30 -17.75
C ALA A 191 14.55 23.31 -16.70
N ALA A 192 13.94 24.50 -16.68
CA ALA A 192 14.22 25.52 -15.69
C ALA A 192 13.84 25.05 -14.28
N ASP A 193 12.64 24.50 -14.09
CA ASP A 193 12.18 24.03 -12.78
C ASP A 193 13.00 22.84 -12.27
N ARG A 194 13.32 21.88 -13.16
CA ARG A 194 14.21 20.76 -12.85
C ARG A 194 15.58 21.19 -12.35
N THR A 195 16.10 22.31 -12.84
CA THR A 195 17.37 22.89 -12.38
C THR A 195 17.17 23.64 -11.06
N ALA A 196 16.14 24.48 -10.96
CA ALA A 196 15.87 25.32 -9.81
C ALA A 196 15.63 24.51 -8.52
N ILE A 197 14.95 23.37 -8.63
CA ILE A 197 14.63 22.53 -7.46
C ILE A 197 15.85 21.86 -6.82
N GLN A 198 16.96 21.66 -7.56
CA GLN A 198 18.14 20.92 -7.06
C GLN A 198 18.75 21.56 -5.81
N ALA A 199 18.80 22.89 -5.76
CA ALA A 199 19.35 23.61 -4.62
C ALA A 199 18.55 23.32 -3.33
N SER A 200 17.21 23.40 -3.40
CA SER A 200 16.34 23.08 -2.26
C SER A 200 16.44 21.60 -1.87
N LEU A 201 16.52 20.68 -2.85
CA LEU A 201 16.62 19.25 -2.56
C LEU A 201 17.86 18.88 -1.77
N SER A 202 18.98 19.59 -1.96
CA SER A 202 20.20 19.36 -1.18
C SER A 202 19.99 19.52 0.33
N GLY A 203 19.03 20.36 0.75
CA GLY A 203 18.70 20.62 2.15
C GLY A 203 17.58 19.73 2.71
N VAL A 204 17.02 18.81 1.92
CA VAL A 204 16.14 17.74 2.43
C VAL A 204 17.02 16.74 3.12
N ASP A 205 16.77 16.49 4.40
CA ASP A 205 17.57 15.50 5.13
C ASP A 205 16.79 14.81 6.25
N MET A 206 17.30 13.68 6.68
CA MET A 206 16.86 12.93 7.84
C MET A 206 18.10 12.29 8.49
N TYR A 207 18.18 12.25 9.80
CA TYR A 207 19.33 11.65 10.49
C TYR A 207 19.02 11.36 11.95
N PRO A 208 19.77 10.47 12.60
CA PRO A 208 19.57 10.16 14.01
C PRO A 208 19.82 11.40 14.91
N LEU A 209 19.08 11.50 16.01
CA LEU A 209 19.16 12.63 16.95
C LEU A 209 20.59 12.85 17.49
N SER A 210 21.37 11.78 17.65
CA SER A 210 22.78 11.84 18.05
C SER A 210 23.65 12.69 17.12
N GLN A 211 23.24 12.90 15.87
CA GLN A 211 23.93 13.73 14.89
C GLN A 211 23.38 15.17 14.80
N TYR A 212 22.42 15.56 15.64
CA TYR A 212 21.81 16.88 15.60
C TYR A 212 22.71 17.95 16.23
N ASP A 213 23.05 18.97 15.45
CA ASP A 213 23.88 20.11 15.86
C ASP A 213 23.19 21.48 15.64
N GLY A 214 21.90 21.46 15.25
CA GLY A 214 21.12 22.66 14.96
C GLY A 214 21.47 23.37 13.65
N LYS A 215 22.36 22.80 12.82
CA LYS A 215 22.78 23.40 11.54
C LYS A 215 22.18 22.66 10.36
N ILE A 216 21.82 23.40 9.31
CA ILE A 216 21.29 22.81 8.08
C ILE A 216 22.42 22.02 7.40
N LYS A 217 22.16 20.73 7.17
CA LYS A 217 23.05 19.84 6.42
C LYS A 217 22.67 19.85 4.94
N HIS A 218 23.67 19.85 4.08
CA HIS A 218 23.46 19.73 2.63
C HIS A 218 24.04 18.40 2.14
N ARG A 219 23.23 17.62 1.42
CA ARG A 219 23.69 16.39 0.76
C ARG A 219 23.64 16.53 -0.75
N ASP A 220 24.71 16.07 -1.39
CA ASP A 220 24.76 15.93 -2.84
C ASP A 220 24.12 14.59 -3.24
N TRP A 221 22.80 14.61 -3.41
CA TRP A 221 22.02 13.43 -3.78
C TRP A 221 22.43 12.84 -5.15
N ALA A 222 23.14 13.58 -6.00
CA ALA A 222 23.60 13.10 -7.30
C ALA A 222 24.86 12.21 -7.21
N LYS A 223 25.64 12.32 -6.13
CA LYS A 223 26.89 11.55 -5.93
C LYS A 223 26.73 10.27 -5.12
N LEU A 224 25.50 9.89 -4.80
CA LEU A 224 25.23 8.75 -3.93
C LEU A 224 25.47 7.40 -4.58
N LEU A 225 25.90 6.44 -3.77
CA LEU A 225 25.99 5.03 -4.14
C LEU A 225 24.61 4.51 -4.55
N LYS A 226 24.53 3.98 -5.77
CA LYS A 226 23.35 3.26 -6.26
C LYS A 226 23.42 1.83 -5.71
N PHE A 227 22.58 1.50 -4.74
CA PHE A 227 22.51 0.13 -4.23
C PHE A 227 21.84 -0.79 -5.27
N PRO A 228 22.34 -2.03 -5.45
CA PRO A 228 21.71 -2.98 -6.36
C PRO A 228 20.29 -3.24 -5.89
N ALA A 229 19.32 -2.97 -6.77
CA ALA A 229 17.98 -3.50 -6.59
C ALA A 229 18.10 -5.02 -6.60
N GLN A 230 17.50 -5.71 -5.62
CA GLN A 230 17.27 -7.16 -5.72
C GLN A 230 16.73 -7.45 -7.13
N ALA A 231 17.35 -8.41 -7.82
CA ALA A 231 17.19 -8.71 -9.24
C ALA A 231 15.83 -8.24 -9.78
N ALA A 232 15.86 -7.09 -10.46
CA ALA A 232 14.68 -6.43 -10.96
C ALA A 232 14.04 -7.28 -12.07
N GLY A 233 13.04 -8.08 -11.70
CA GLY A 233 11.98 -8.40 -12.65
C GLY A 233 11.28 -7.10 -13.08
N SER A 234 10.51 -7.15 -14.16
CA SER A 234 9.72 -6.01 -14.67
C SER A 234 8.58 -5.52 -13.74
N GLY A 235 8.57 -5.94 -12.46
CA GLY A 235 7.53 -5.65 -11.49
C GLY A 235 8.05 -5.04 -10.17
N GLU A 236 7.13 -4.60 -9.32
CA GLU A 236 7.43 -4.03 -8.00
C GLU A 236 8.21 -5.02 -7.11
N THR A 237 9.15 -4.50 -6.31
CA THR A 237 9.84 -5.29 -5.28
C THR A 237 8.85 -5.90 -4.30
N LYS A 238 8.86 -7.23 -4.17
CA LYS A 238 8.01 -7.95 -3.22
C LYS A 238 8.61 -7.90 -1.81
N TRP A 239 8.12 -6.96 -1.00
CA TRP A 239 8.57 -6.78 0.38
C TRP A 239 7.99 -7.79 1.38
N VAL A 240 6.85 -8.42 1.05
CA VAL A 240 6.22 -9.42 1.92
C VAL A 240 6.35 -10.80 1.28
N MET A 241 6.98 -11.72 2.01
CA MET A 241 7.22 -13.10 1.60
C MET A 241 6.34 -14.02 2.48
N PRO A 242 5.32 -14.69 1.91
CA PRO A 242 4.47 -15.63 2.66
C PRO A 242 5.26 -16.66 3.48
N GLU A 243 6.41 -17.11 2.96
CA GLU A 243 7.30 -18.09 3.59
C GLU A 243 7.91 -17.60 4.91
N LYS A 244 8.09 -16.29 5.08
CA LYS A 244 8.71 -15.68 6.27
C LYS A 244 7.69 -15.04 7.21
N PHE A 245 6.53 -14.66 6.67
CA PHE A 245 5.53 -13.85 7.38
C PHE A 245 5.19 -14.36 8.78
N PHE A 246 4.91 -15.67 8.93
CA PHE A 246 4.51 -16.23 10.23
C PHE A 246 5.66 -16.31 11.24
N ASP A 247 6.90 -16.36 10.78
CA ASP A 247 8.10 -16.27 11.63
C ASP A 247 8.39 -14.81 12.03
N GLU A 248 7.98 -13.85 11.20
CA GLU A 248 8.12 -12.40 11.45
C GLU A 248 7.05 -11.88 12.44
N LEU A 249 5.88 -12.53 12.53
CA LEU A 249 4.76 -12.11 13.39
C LEU A 249 5.17 -11.69 14.82
N PRO A 250 5.96 -12.46 15.58
CA PRO A 250 6.35 -12.05 16.94
C PRO A 250 7.05 -10.69 16.99
N ALA A 251 7.91 -10.38 16.02
CA ALA A 251 8.59 -9.10 15.94
C ALA A 251 7.61 -7.97 15.58
N LEU A 252 6.72 -8.22 14.61
CA LEU A 252 5.69 -7.26 14.20
C LEU A 252 4.75 -6.91 15.35
N LEU A 253 4.26 -7.91 16.11
CA LEU A 253 3.33 -7.72 17.21
C LEU A 253 4.00 -7.07 18.44
N LYS A 254 5.31 -7.26 18.63
CA LYS A 254 6.09 -6.59 19.68
C LYS A 254 6.22 -5.09 19.41
N ASP A 255 6.45 -4.71 18.15
CA ASP A 255 6.60 -3.32 17.75
C ASP A 255 5.23 -2.60 17.71
N ALA A 256 4.26 -3.19 17.02
CA ALA A 256 2.92 -2.66 16.89
C ALA A 256 1.99 -3.19 18.00
N LYS A 257 2.12 -2.70 19.24
CA LYS A 257 1.20 -3.04 20.37
C LYS A 257 -0.27 -2.88 19.97
N PRO A 258 -1.20 -3.79 20.36
CA PRO A 258 -2.60 -3.74 19.93
C PRO A 258 -3.25 -2.38 20.23
N LEU A 259 -4.13 -1.91 19.33
CA LEU A 259 -5.03 -0.82 19.68
C LEU A 259 -6.11 -1.32 20.66
N PRO A 260 -6.72 -0.42 21.45
CA PRO A 260 -7.84 -0.80 22.31
C PRO A 260 -8.93 -1.56 21.54
N GLY A 261 -9.21 -2.80 21.97
CA GLY A 261 -10.17 -3.70 21.33
C GLY A 261 -9.59 -4.65 20.28
N GLU A 262 -8.28 -4.59 20.01
CA GLU A 262 -7.59 -5.53 19.12
C GLU A 262 -6.85 -6.66 19.86
N GLU A 263 -6.83 -6.65 21.19
CA GLU A 263 -6.01 -7.54 22.02
C GLU A 263 -6.28 -9.02 21.70
N ALA A 264 -7.55 -9.41 21.56
CA ALA A 264 -7.94 -10.77 21.20
C ALA A 264 -7.39 -11.21 19.83
N ARG A 265 -7.37 -10.31 18.85
CA ARG A 265 -6.86 -10.58 17.50
C ARG A 265 -5.34 -10.71 17.52
N TYR A 266 -4.68 -9.87 18.30
CA TYR A 266 -3.23 -9.95 18.51
C TYR A 266 -2.83 -11.27 19.19
N ALA A 267 -3.60 -11.71 20.20
CA ALA A 267 -3.39 -13.00 20.85
C ALA A 267 -3.59 -14.19 19.89
N GLN A 268 -4.56 -14.08 18.97
CA GLN A 268 -4.76 -15.04 17.88
C GLN A 268 -3.58 -15.08 16.90
N MET A 269 -3.06 -13.91 16.48
CA MET A 269 -1.87 -13.83 15.61
C MET A 269 -0.62 -14.39 16.30
N ALA A 270 -0.45 -14.12 17.60
CA ALA A 270 0.64 -14.71 18.40
C ALA A 270 0.51 -16.23 18.49
N SER A 271 -0.72 -16.76 18.62
CA SER A 271 -0.99 -18.20 18.62
C SER A 271 -0.63 -18.84 17.26
N LEU A 272 -0.88 -18.16 16.14
CA LEU A 272 -0.43 -18.64 14.83
C LEU A 272 1.09 -18.74 14.71
N ALA A 273 1.82 -17.77 15.25
CA ALA A 273 3.29 -17.85 15.28
C ALA A 273 3.76 -19.05 16.11
N ALA A 274 3.11 -19.31 17.26
CA ALA A 274 3.41 -20.48 18.08
C ALA A 274 3.08 -21.80 17.37
N ILE A 275 1.93 -21.90 16.69
CA ILE A 275 1.53 -23.07 15.89
C ILE A 275 2.52 -23.29 14.75
N ALA A 276 2.89 -22.23 14.02
CA ALA A 276 3.85 -22.33 12.92
C ALA A 276 5.22 -22.86 13.37
N LYS A 277 5.65 -22.52 14.59
CA LYS A 277 6.89 -23.04 15.19
C LYS A 277 6.76 -24.50 15.62
N ALA A 278 5.60 -24.91 16.12
CA ALA A 278 5.38 -26.23 16.69
C ALA A 278 5.03 -27.31 15.65
N ASP A 279 4.33 -26.95 14.58
CA ASP A 279 3.80 -27.88 13.59
C ASP A 279 4.15 -27.42 12.15
N PRO A 280 5.17 -28.05 11.52
CA PRO A 280 5.57 -27.73 10.15
C PRO A 280 4.48 -27.98 9.10
N GLN A 281 3.59 -28.96 9.31
CA GLN A 281 2.51 -29.28 8.37
C GLN A 281 1.45 -28.17 8.40
N LEU A 282 1.05 -27.73 9.59
CA LEU A 282 0.14 -26.59 9.74
C LEU A 282 0.80 -25.29 9.25
N LYS A 283 2.10 -25.08 9.51
CA LYS A 283 2.85 -23.95 8.93
C LYS A 283 2.79 -23.96 7.40
N ALA A 284 3.00 -25.12 6.77
CA ALA A 284 2.92 -25.25 5.31
C ALA A 284 1.51 -24.90 4.79
N ALA A 285 0.45 -25.33 5.47
CA ALA A 285 -0.93 -24.97 5.14
C ALA A 285 -1.20 -23.46 5.26
N MET A 286 -0.65 -22.81 6.29
CA MET A 286 -0.75 -21.36 6.49
C MET A 286 0.00 -20.58 5.39
N ILE A 287 1.19 -21.02 4.99
CA ILE A 287 1.97 -20.42 3.90
C ILE A 287 1.26 -20.61 2.56
N ASP A 288 0.77 -21.81 2.26
CA ASP A 288 -0.05 -22.08 1.07
C ASP A 288 -1.27 -21.15 1.01
N GLU A 289 -1.90 -20.92 2.15
CA GLU A 289 -3.03 -20.00 2.25
C GLU A 289 -2.65 -18.54 1.97
N ALA A 290 -1.54 -18.06 2.54
CA ALA A 290 -1.03 -16.71 2.31
C ALA A 290 -0.55 -16.46 0.85
N LYS A 291 -0.24 -17.53 0.10
CA LYS A 291 0.10 -17.44 -1.33
C LYS A 291 -1.12 -17.28 -2.24
N LYS A 292 -2.33 -17.59 -1.76
CA LYS A 292 -3.54 -17.50 -2.59
C LYS A 292 -3.88 -16.03 -2.85
N PRO A 293 -4.37 -15.69 -4.05
CA PRO A 293 -4.91 -14.37 -4.32
C PRO A 293 -6.07 -14.10 -3.36
N THR A 294 -6.19 -12.87 -2.88
CA THR A 294 -7.23 -12.46 -1.92
C THR A 294 -8.66 -12.74 -2.38
N ALA A 295 -8.91 -12.93 -3.69
CA ALA A 295 -10.25 -13.14 -4.26
C ALA A 295 -10.41 -14.39 -5.18
N ASN A 296 -9.81 -15.54 -4.84
CA ASN A 296 -9.91 -16.74 -5.70
C ASN A 296 -10.84 -17.86 -5.19
N ASN A 297 -11.63 -17.62 -4.14
CA ASN A 297 -12.51 -18.65 -3.56
C ASN A 297 -13.89 -18.79 -4.22
N GLY A 298 -14.27 -17.89 -5.14
CA GLY A 298 -15.51 -17.91 -5.96
C GLY A 298 -16.71 -18.61 -5.31
N ALA A 299 -17.60 -17.86 -4.67
CA ALA A 299 -18.78 -18.36 -3.95
C ALA A 299 -18.52 -19.34 -2.78
N ALA A 300 -17.37 -20.02 -2.71
CA ALA A 300 -16.97 -20.88 -1.61
C ALA A 300 -16.32 -20.06 -0.48
N PHE A 301 -17.07 -19.08 0.02
CA PHE A 301 -16.52 -18.09 0.96
C PHE A 301 -16.22 -18.67 2.34
N GLY A 302 -17.03 -19.61 2.84
CA GLY A 302 -16.89 -20.09 4.23
C GLY A 302 -16.86 -18.92 5.21
N THR A 303 -15.80 -18.85 6.02
CA THR A 303 -15.53 -17.78 6.99
C THR A 303 -14.71 -16.60 6.44
N ASP A 304 -14.44 -16.56 5.12
CA ASP A 304 -13.81 -15.41 4.48
C ASP A 304 -14.81 -14.28 4.22
N TYR A 305 -15.18 -13.60 5.31
CA TYR A 305 -16.16 -12.52 5.28
C TYR A 305 -15.66 -11.29 4.52
N PHE A 306 -14.35 -11.05 4.49
CA PHE A 306 -13.75 -9.92 3.76
C PHE A 306 -13.95 -10.09 2.25
N SER A 307 -13.52 -11.23 1.69
CA SER A 307 -13.70 -11.45 0.26
C SER A 307 -15.15 -11.72 -0.11
N ARG A 308 -15.95 -12.33 0.79
CA ARG A 308 -17.41 -12.41 0.61
C ARG A 308 -18.03 -11.04 0.40
N THR A 309 -17.70 -10.08 1.26
CA THR A 309 -18.26 -8.73 1.19
C THR A 309 -17.73 -7.97 -0.02
N ALA A 310 -16.42 -8.05 -0.28
CA ALA A 310 -15.81 -7.40 -1.44
C ALA A 310 -16.42 -7.90 -2.76
N VAL A 311 -16.59 -9.22 -2.91
CA VAL A 311 -17.23 -9.83 -4.08
C VAL A 311 -18.73 -9.51 -4.12
N ALA A 312 -19.45 -9.55 -3.00
CA ALA A 312 -20.88 -9.20 -2.99
C ALA A 312 -21.14 -7.75 -3.42
N ARG A 313 -20.23 -6.81 -3.14
CA ARG A 313 -20.35 -5.41 -3.60
C ARG A 313 -20.05 -5.23 -5.08
N SER A 314 -19.18 -6.05 -5.66
CA SER A 314 -18.81 -5.93 -7.08
C SER A 314 -19.66 -6.79 -8.00
N ASN A 315 -20.01 -8.01 -7.57
CA ASN A 315 -20.80 -8.98 -8.32
C ASN A 315 -21.52 -9.94 -7.36
N ILE A 316 -22.68 -9.55 -6.85
CA ILE A 316 -23.47 -10.40 -5.96
C ILE A 316 -23.91 -11.67 -6.70
N PHE A 317 -23.82 -12.82 -6.03
CA PHE A 317 -24.15 -14.15 -6.59
C PHE A 317 -23.18 -14.70 -7.66
N VAL A 318 -21.87 -14.47 -7.51
CA VAL A 318 -20.88 -15.23 -8.30
C VAL A 318 -21.07 -16.74 -8.14
N ASN A 319 -20.71 -17.50 -9.18
CA ASN A 319 -20.66 -18.97 -9.15
C ASN A 319 -19.35 -19.48 -8.53
N GLN A 320 -19.30 -20.79 -8.23
CA GLN A 320 -18.04 -21.42 -7.89
C GLN A 320 -17.07 -21.43 -9.08
N GLN A 321 -15.77 -21.30 -8.81
CA GLN A 321 -14.74 -21.31 -9.88
C GLN A 321 -14.78 -22.60 -10.73
N LYS A 322 -15.24 -23.71 -10.15
CA LYS A 322 -15.43 -24.99 -10.86
C LYS A 322 -16.63 -24.99 -11.82
N GLU A 323 -17.57 -24.06 -11.64
CA GLU A 323 -18.79 -23.90 -12.45
C GLU A 323 -18.60 -22.82 -13.52
N THR A 324 -17.95 -21.71 -13.17
CA THR A 324 -17.70 -20.62 -14.11
C THR A 324 -16.44 -19.86 -13.74
N LYS A 325 -15.67 -19.47 -14.75
CA LYS A 325 -14.50 -18.59 -14.60
C LYS A 325 -14.57 -17.46 -15.61
N TYR A 326 -14.45 -16.23 -15.11
CA TYR A 326 -14.45 -15.01 -15.91
C TYR A 326 -13.04 -14.45 -15.99
N PHE A 327 -12.68 -13.98 -17.18
CA PHE A 327 -11.44 -13.26 -17.43
C PHE A 327 -11.80 -11.92 -18.07
N TYR A 328 -11.27 -10.83 -17.52
CA TYR A 328 -11.48 -9.48 -18.03
C TYR A 328 -10.21 -8.99 -18.69
N GLN A 329 -10.34 -8.38 -19.86
CA GLN A 329 -9.24 -7.76 -20.58
C GLN A 329 -9.67 -6.36 -20.98
N ASP A 330 -9.03 -5.38 -20.36
CA ASP A 330 -9.31 -3.96 -20.60
C ASP A 330 -8.27 -3.30 -21.51
N LEU A 331 -7.10 -3.93 -21.64
CA LEU A 331 -5.93 -3.40 -22.34
C LEU A 331 -5.60 -4.28 -23.55
N ASP A 332 -4.97 -3.73 -24.58
CA ASP A 332 -4.36 -4.50 -25.65
C ASP A 332 -2.96 -5.01 -25.26
N LYS A 333 -2.27 -5.67 -26.21
CA LYS A 333 -0.92 -6.24 -26.02
C LYS A 333 0.16 -5.19 -25.68
N SER A 334 -0.09 -3.91 -25.98
CA SER A 334 0.81 -2.80 -25.68
C SER A 334 0.54 -2.18 -24.31
N GLY A 335 -0.51 -2.63 -23.62
CA GLY A 335 -1.00 -2.04 -22.37
C GLY A 335 -1.93 -0.84 -22.59
N THR A 336 -2.36 -0.56 -23.82
CA THR A 336 -3.27 0.55 -24.14
C THR A 336 -4.72 0.13 -23.92
N ARG A 337 -5.58 1.00 -23.37
CA ARG A 337 -7.01 0.71 -23.19
C ARG A 337 -7.67 0.35 -24.53
N LEU A 338 -8.45 -0.74 -24.56
CA LEU A 338 -9.23 -1.13 -25.74
C LEU A 338 -10.22 -0.01 -26.12
N ASN A 339 -10.27 0.33 -27.41
CA ASN A 339 -11.09 1.41 -27.93
C ASN A 339 -11.79 1.00 -29.24
N GLY A 340 -13.10 1.19 -29.33
CA GLY A 340 -13.92 0.78 -30.49
C GLY A 340 -13.58 1.43 -31.83
N GLN A 341 -12.70 2.45 -31.86
CA GLN A 341 -12.15 3.02 -33.10
C GLN A 341 -11.11 2.11 -33.77
N ASN A 342 -10.59 1.12 -33.04
CA ASN A 342 -9.59 0.18 -33.53
C ASN A 342 -10.17 -1.22 -33.75
N SER A 343 -9.54 -1.96 -34.65
CA SER A 343 -9.83 -3.38 -34.87
C SER A 343 -8.91 -4.24 -34.02
N TYR A 344 -9.49 -5.23 -33.32
CA TYR A 344 -8.75 -6.17 -32.48
C TYR A 344 -9.02 -7.61 -32.92
N SER A 345 -8.04 -8.47 -32.69
CA SER A 345 -8.17 -9.91 -32.89
C SER A 345 -7.78 -10.67 -31.62
N VAL A 346 -8.50 -11.75 -31.35
CA VAL A 346 -8.16 -12.74 -30.33
C VAL A 346 -7.94 -14.06 -31.05
N THR A 347 -6.73 -14.59 -30.97
CA THR A 347 -6.35 -15.82 -31.67
C THR A 347 -6.16 -16.96 -30.68
N PHE A 348 -6.89 -18.04 -30.87
CA PHE A 348 -6.63 -19.31 -30.21
C PHE A 348 -5.85 -20.21 -31.16
N ALA A 349 -4.75 -20.79 -30.68
CA ALA A 349 -4.04 -21.79 -31.47
C ALA A 349 -4.95 -23.01 -31.72
N LYS A 350 -4.65 -23.78 -32.78
CA LYS A 350 -5.44 -24.98 -33.14
C LYS A 350 -5.49 -25.93 -31.93
N GLY A 351 -6.71 -26.30 -31.53
CA GLY A 351 -6.95 -27.18 -30.37
C GLY A 351 -6.82 -26.50 -29.00
N GLN A 352 -6.58 -25.18 -28.95
CA GLN A 352 -6.39 -24.40 -27.72
C GLN A 352 -7.53 -23.40 -27.46
N LEU A 353 -8.77 -23.77 -27.85
CA LEU A 353 -9.95 -23.06 -27.37
C LEU A 353 -10.07 -23.22 -25.85
N PRO A 354 -10.79 -22.30 -25.15
CA PRO A 354 -10.96 -22.41 -23.71
C PRO A 354 -11.44 -23.82 -23.29
N PRO A 355 -10.70 -24.51 -22.40
CA PRO A 355 -11.00 -25.89 -22.04
C PRO A 355 -12.18 -25.94 -21.07
N VAL A 356 -13.37 -26.22 -21.59
CA VAL A 356 -14.63 -26.20 -20.83
C VAL A 356 -15.36 -27.53 -20.97
N LYS A 357 -15.99 -28.00 -19.89
CA LYS A 357 -16.97 -29.11 -19.91
C LYS A 357 -18.40 -28.58 -20.14
N GLY A 358 -18.52 -27.56 -20.98
CA GLY A 358 -19.72 -26.77 -21.20
C GLY A 358 -19.53 -25.87 -22.41
N PHE A 359 -19.60 -24.56 -22.23
CA PHE A 359 -19.37 -23.58 -23.29
C PHE A 359 -18.41 -22.49 -22.85
N TRP A 360 -17.86 -21.78 -23.83
CA TRP A 360 -17.11 -20.55 -23.62
C TRP A 360 -17.74 -19.43 -24.45
N SER A 361 -17.55 -18.20 -24.00
CA SER A 361 -17.95 -17.02 -24.74
C SER A 361 -17.01 -15.85 -24.45
N LEU A 362 -16.74 -15.05 -25.48
CA LEU A 362 -16.16 -13.73 -25.41
C LEU A 362 -17.27 -12.71 -25.62
N THR A 363 -17.44 -11.78 -24.69
CA THR A 363 -18.54 -10.80 -24.69
C THR A 363 -17.96 -9.39 -24.60
N LEU A 364 -18.47 -8.47 -25.41
CA LEU A 364 -18.05 -7.07 -25.40
C LEU A 364 -19.00 -6.23 -24.53
N TYR A 365 -18.41 -5.45 -23.63
CA TYR A 365 -19.12 -4.49 -22.80
C TYR A 365 -18.61 -3.06 -23.05
N ASN A 366 -19.48 -2.07 -22.82
CA ASN A 366 -19.10 -0.67 -22.76
C ASN A 366 -18.45 -0.32 -21.41
N GLU A 367 -18.06 0.93 -21.22
CA GLU A 367 -17.38 1.41 -20.00
C GLU A 367 -18.24 1.30 -18.72
N GLN A 368 -19.56 1.20 -18.85
CA GLN A 368 -20.50 0.96 -17.74
C GLN A 368 -20.78 -0.53 -17.49
N HIS A 369 -20.07 -1.44 -18.17
CA HIS A 369 -20.30 -2.90 -18.12
C HIS A 369 -21.66 -3.37 -18.64
N PHE A 370 -22.28 -2.61 -19.56
CA PHE A 370 -23.45 -3.05 -20.32
C PHE A 370 -23.09 -3.46 -21.74
N PHE A 371 -23.99 -4.17 -22.42
CA PHE A 371 -23.80 -4.50 -23.83
C PHE A 371 -23.66 -3.23 -24.67
N SER A 372 -22.61 -3.18 -25.49
CA SER A 372 -22.42 -2.08 -26.44
C SER A 372 -23.35 -2.26 -27.64
N PRO A 373 -24.32 -1.34 -27.89
CA PRO A 373 -25.23 -1.43 -29.03
C PRO A 373 -24.49 -1.57 -30.36
N ASN A 374 -24.98 -2.45 -31.23
CA ASN A 374 -24.44 -2.62 -32.58
C ASN A 374 -25.52 -3.13 -33.55
N ASP A 375 -25.38 -2.81 -34.83
CA ASP A 375 -26.37 -3.11 -35.87
C ASP A 375 -26.62 -4.61 -36.05
N LEU A 376 -25.60 -5.43 -35.79
CA LEU A 376 -25.69 -6.89 -35.86
C LEU A 376 -26.48 -7.51 -34.71
N LYS A 377 -26.82 -6.72 -33.67
CA LYS A 377 -27.43 -7.18 -32.41
C LYS A 377 -26.68 -8.39 -31.82
N ARG A 378 -25.35 -8.40 -31.99
CA ARG A 378 -24.46 -9.49 -31.58
C ARG A 378 -23.52 -8.97 -30.51
N TYR A 379 -23.62 -9.53 -29.31
CA TYR A 379 -22.87 -9.04 -28.14
C TYR A 379 -21.83 -10.04 -27.64
N SER A 380 -21.87 -11.29 -28.14
CA SER A 380 -20.97 -12.36 -27.72
C SER A 380 -20.62 -13.27 -28.89
N ILE A 381 -19.39 -13.78 -28.88
CA ILE A 381 -18.87 -14.84 -29.75
C ILE A 381 -18.48 -16.04 -28.89
N GLY A 382 -18.68 -17.27 -29.33
CA GLY A 382 -18.28 -18.44 -28.57
C GLY A 382 -18.76 -19.76 -29.15
N THR A 383 -18.87 -20.78 -28.30
CA THR A 383 -19.28 -22.15 -28.69
C THR A 383 -20.59 -22.20 -29.51
N LYS A 384 -21.52 -21.26 -29.28
CA LYS A 384 -22.80 -21.20 -30.01
C LYS A 384 -22.66 -20.78 -31.48
N ASN A 385 -21.54 -20.17 -31.84
CA ASN A 385 -21.30 -19.70 -33.20
C ASN A 385 -20.60 -20.80 -33.99
N LYS A 386 -21.36 -21.47 -34.87
CA LYS A 386 -20.89 -22.63 -35.65
C LYS A 386 -20.01 -22.28 -36.86
N THR A 387 -19.92 -21.00 -37.21
CA THR A 387 -19.27 -20.48 -38.43
C THR A 387 -18.39 -19.27 -38.13
N LEU A 388 -17.65 -19.30 -37.01
CA LEU A 388 -16.73 -18.21 -36.65
C LEU A 388 -15.56 -18.08 -37.62
#